data_AF-A0A8S2JLX8-F1
#
_entry.id   AF-A0A8S2JLX8-F1
#
_cell.length_a   1.000
_cell.length_b   1.000
_cell.length_c   1.000
_cell.angle_alpha   90.00
_cell.angle_beta   90.00
_cell.angle_gamma   90.00
#
_symmetry.space_group_name_H-M   'P 1'
#
loop_
_entity.id
_entity.type
_entity.pdbx_description
1 polymer ?
#
loop_
_entity_poly.entity_id
_entity_poly.type
_entity_poly.pdbx_seq_one_letter_code
_entity_poly.pdbx_strand_id
1 'polypeptide(L)'
;MNKEALLASKVVAVTWGEAVLDPTVCVLSILIPICALGSANGNLLGAARCCMVGAQYGYVPEVFACIHKTRLTPMPGITLEGILAILIYLPSNIENLINFFSFSAWIFYGFTFVARFCCKFTKRNIEQVISVRVESRLLREKIK
;
A
#
# COMPACT_ATOMS: atom_id res chain seq x y z
N MET A 1 -24.90 -17.82 -12.24
CA MET A 1 -23.56 -17.32 -12.65
C MET A 1 -22.55 -18.47 -12.59
N ASN A 2 -21.86 -18.78 -13.69
CA ASN A 2 -20.88 -19.89 -13.78
C ASN A 2 -19.46 -19.38 -13.47
N LYS A 3 -18.56 -20.25 -12.99
CA LYS A 3 -17.16 -19.89 -12.65
C LYS A 3 -16.39 -19.35 -13.85
N GLU A 4 -16.59 -19.93 -15.03
CA GLU A 4 -15.94 -19.49 -16.26
C GLU A 4 -16.32 -18.06 -16.65
N ALA A 5 -17.61 -17.70 -16.47
CA ALA A 5 -18.10 -16.35 -16.73
C ALA A 5 -17.48 -15.32 -15.78
N LEU A 6 -17.17 -15.71 -14.54
CA LEU A 6 -16.45 -14.86 -13.58
C LEU A 6 -14.98 -14.66 -13.98
N LEU A 7 -14.30 -15.72 -14.41
CA LEU A 7 -12.89 -15.65 -14.79
C LEU A 7 -12.67 -14.85 -16.08
N ALA A 8 -13.63 -14.92 -17.01
CA ALA A 8 -13.59 -14.12 -18.23
C ALA A 8 -13.97 -12.63 -18.01
N SER A 9 -14.60 -12.32 -16.87
CA SER A 9 -15.11 -10.98 -16.60
C SER A 9 -14.01 -10.02 -16.16
N LYS A 10 -13.83 -8.93 -16.90
CA LYS A 10 -12.93 -7.83 -16.55
C LYS A 10 -13.38 -7.04 -15.32
N VAL A 11 -14.70 -6.91 -15.10
CA VAL A 11 -15.28 -6.17 -13.97
C VAL A 11 -16.29 -7.07 -13.27
N VAL A 12 -15.78 -7.98 -12.46
CA VAL A 12 -16.55 -9.03 -11.77
C VAL A 12 -17.78 -8.48 -11.03
N ALA A 13 -17.67 -7.33 -10.38
CA ALA A 13 -18.76 -6.73 -9.63
C ALA A 13 -19.95 -6.30 -10.49
N VAL A 14 -19.71 -5.82 -11.72
CA VAL A 14 -20.77 -5.40 -12.64
C VAL A 14 -21.45 -6.62 -13.25
N THR A 15 -20.68 -7.60 -13.74
CA THR A 15 -21.23 -8.85 -14.30
C THR A 15 -22.02 -9.65 -13.27
N TRP A 16 -21.59 -9.64 -12.01
CA TRP A 16 -22.39 -10.20 -10.92
C TRP A 16 -23.66 -9.38 -10.65
N GLY A 17 -23.55 -8.04 -10.65
CA GLY A 17 -24.68 -7.14 -10.42
C GLY A 17 -25.78 -7.27 -11.48
N GLU A 18 -25.41 -7.46 -12.75
CA GLU A 18 -26.35 -7.75 -13.85
C GLU A 18 -27.12 -9.05 -13.61
N ALA A 19 -26.50 -10.06 -12.98
CA ALA A 19 -27.13 -11.34 -12.74
C ALA A 19 -28.05 -11.38 -11.49
N VAL A 20 -27.93 -10.41 -10.57
CA VAL A 20 -28.58 -10.48 -9.24
C VAL A 20 -29.45 -9.26 -8.93
N LEU A 21 -29.06 -8.06 -9.36
CA LEU A 21 -29.60 -6.78 -8.87
C LEU A 21 -30.47 -6.01 -9.90
N ASP A 22 -30.63 -6.55 -11.11
CA ASP A 22 -31.17 -5.91 -12.33
C ASP A 22 -32.53 -5.24 -12.07
N PRO A 23 -32.55 -3.94 -11.65
CA PRO A 23 -32.14 -2.79 -12.46
C PRO A 23 -31.12 -1.83 -11.80
N THR A 24 -30.62 -2.12 -10.60
CA THR A 24 -29.79 -1.19 -9.81
C THR A 24 -28.28 -1.23 -10.14
N VAL A 25 -27.88 -2.05 -11.12
CA VAL A 25 -26.46 -2.23 -11.49
C VAL A 25 -25.78 -0.93 -11.97
N CYS A 26 -26.55 0.01 -12.53
CA CYS A 26 -26.05 1.34 -12.91
C CYS A 26 -25.37 2.07 -11.73
N VAL A 27 -25.90 1.89 -10.51
CA VAL A 27 -25.32 2.48 -9.30
C VAL A 27 -23.95 1.88 -9.00
N LEU A 28 -23.78 0.56 -9.16
CA LEU A 28 -22.48 -0.10 -8.97
C LEU A 28 -21.43 0.40 -9.95
N SER A 29 -21.79 0.57 -11.22
CA SER A 29 -20.91 1.10 -12.25
C SER A 29 -20.40 2.53 -11.95
N ILE A 30 -21.16 3.32 -11.18
CA ILE A 30 -20.75 4.66 -10.73
C ILE A 30 -19.94 4.60 -9.43
N LEU A 31 -20.37 3.78 -8.47
CA LEU A 31 -19.72 3.70 -7.15
C LEU A 31 -18.31 3.09 -7.21
N ILE A 32 -18.10 2.09 -8.06
CA ILE A 32 -16.80 1.40 -8.15
C ILE A 32 -15.66 2.37 -8.53
N PRO A 33 -15.78 3.19 -9.61
CA PRO A 33 -14.78 4.21 -9.92
C PRO A 33 -14.59 5.25 -8.80
N ILE A 34 -15.67 5.70 -8.14
CA ILE A 34 -15.58 6.67 -7.04
C ILE A 34 -14.77 6.11 -5.87
N CYS A 35 -14.99 4.84 -5.50
CA CYS A 35 -14.19 4.16 -4.48
C CYS A 35 -12.72 4.04 -4.90
N ALA A 36 -12.45 3.68 -6.16
CA ALA A 36 -11.08 3.59 -6.66
C ALA A 36 -10.36 4.95 -6.62
N LEU A 37 -11.05 6.03 -7.01
CA LEU A 37 -10.54 7.40 -6.92
C LEU A 37 -10.28 7.82 -5.46
N GLY A 38 -11.17 7.46 -4.54
CA GLY A 38 -11.00 7.72 -3.12
C GLY A 38 -9.76 7.03 -2.54
N SER A 39 -9.55 5.75 -2.89
CA SER A 39 -8.36 4.99 -2.50
C SER A 39 -7.07 5.60 -3.08
N ALA A 40 -7.07 5.94 -4.37
CA ALA A 40 -5.92 6.56 -5.04
C ALA A 40 -5.53 7.91 -4.41
N ASN A 41 -6.52 8.75 -4.07
CA ASN A 41 -6.28 10.04 -3.40
C ASN A 41 -5.66 9.86 -2.01
N GLY A 42 -6.17 8.91 -1.22
CA GLY A 42 -5.60 8.59 0.10
C GLY A 42 -4.15 8.11 0.01
N ASN A 43 -3.86 7.24 -0.96
CA ASN A 43 -2.51 6.73 -1.20
C ASN A 43 -1.54 7.86 -1.57
N LEU A 44 -1.92 8.74 -2.50
CA LEU A 44 -1.09 9.85 -2.98
C LEU A 44 -0.66 10.80 -1.85
N LEU A 45 -1.59 11.14 -0.95
CA LEU A 45 -1.29 12.01 0.19
C LEU A 45 -0.41 11.34 1.24
N GLY A 46 -0.58 10.03 1.46
CA GLY A 46 0.25 9.23 2.36
C GLY A 46 1.69 9.12 1.86
N ALA A 47 1.87 8.72 0.60
CA ALA A 47 3.17 8.53 -0.03
C ALA A 47 4.01 9.82 -0.05
N ALA A 48 3.38 10.95 -0.38
CA ALA A 48 4.07 12.24 -0.41
C ALA A 48 4.64 12.66 0.95
N ARG A 49 3.96 12.32 2.06
CA ARG A 49 4.45 12.59 3.42
C ARG A 49 5.63 11.69 3.79
N CYS A 50 5.60 10.42 3.39
CA CYS A 50 6.74 9.51 3.58
C CYS A 50 7.99 10.04 2.85
N CYS A 51 7.83 10.52 1.62
CA CYS A 51 8.91 11.13 0.84
C CYS A 51 9.46 12.40 1.52
N MET A 52 8.57 13.28 1.99
CA MET A 52 8.95 14.50 2.73
C MET A 52 9.78 14.19 3.98
N VAL A 53 9.37 13.21 4.79
CA VAL A 53 10.12 12.80 5.98
C VAL A 53 11.44 12.14 5.58
N GLY A 54 11.45 11.32 4.53
CA GLY A 54 12.69 10.76 3.98
C GLY A 54 13.70 11.84 3.58
N ALA A 55 13.23 12.94 3.02
CA ALA A 55 14.06 14.07 2.61
C ALA A 55 14.66 14.80 3.83
N GLN A 56 13.86 14.96 4.90
CA GLN A 56 14.31 15.59 6.15
C GLN A 56 15.43 14.80 6.84
N TYR A 57 15.46 13.47 6.69
CA TYR A 57 16.53 12.61 7.21
C TYR A 57 17.67 12.37 6.20
N GLY A 58 17.63 12.99 5.01
CA GLY A 58 18.67 12.88 3.98
C GLY A 58 18.64 11.58 3.16
N TYR A 59 17.56 10.79 3.21
CA TYR A 59 17.43 9.56 2.41
C TYR A 59 17.04 9.83 0.94
N VAL A 60 16.39 10.96 0.68
CA VAL A 60 16.05 11.44 -0.67
C VAL A 60 16.45 12.91 -0.81
N PRO A 61 16.57 13.44 -2.04
CA PRO A 61 16.97 14.83 -2.25
C PRO A 61 16.10 15.83 -1.48
N GLU A 62 16.72 16.90 -0.99
CA GLU A 62 16.09 17.94 -0.15
C GLU A 62 14.91 18.66 -0.84
N VAL A 63 14.88 18.66 -2.17
CA VAL A 63 13.76 19.17 -2.98
C VAL A 63 12.41 18.54 -2.55
N PHE A 64 12.42 17.29 -2.10
CA PHE A 64 11.20 16.60 -1.66
C PHE A 64 10.74 17.00 -0.25
N ALA A 65 11.57 17.70 0.53
CA ALA A 65 11.18 18.30 1.81
C ALA A 65 10.39 19.61 1.63
N CYS A 66 10.34 20.17 0.41
CA CYS A 66 9.67 21.44 0.14
C CYS A 66 8.15 21.34 0.25
N ILE A 67 7.57 22.24 1.04
CA ILE A 67 6.12 22.39 1.23
C ILE A 67 5.67 23.69 0.56
N HIS A 68 4.53 23.65 -0.14
CA HIS A 68 3.98 24.84 -0.78
C HIS A 68 3.52 25.88 0.26
N LYS A 69 3.94 27.13 0.12
CA LYS A 69 3.74 28.19 1.13
C LYS A 69 2.28 28.50 1.47
N THR A 70 1.37 28.44 0.49
CA THR A 70 -0.04 28.83 0.68
C THR A 70 -0.95 27.63 0.93
N ARG A 71 -0.75 26.52 0.22
CA ARG A 71 -1.60 25.32 0.33
C ARG A 71 -1.08 24.28 1.32
N LEU A 72 0.13 24.46 1.87
CA LEU A 72 0.77 23.54 2.81
C LEU A 72 0.84 22.08 2.30
N THR A 73 0.91 21.90 0.98
CA THR A 73 0.99 20.59 0.33
C THR A 73 2.43 20.26 -0.10
N PRO A 74 2.91 19.02 0.10
CA PRO A 74 4.21 18.57 -0.41
C PRO A 74 4.14 18.29 -1.92
N MET A 75 4.10 19.36 -2.74
CA MET A 75 3.94 19.26 -4.19
C MET A 75 5.00 18.38 -4.88
N PRO A 76 6.31 18.47 -4.57
CA PRO A 76 7.32 17.66 -5.25
C PRO A 76 7.15 16.15 -5.02
N GLY A 77 6.74 15.76 -3.80
CA GLY A 77 6.45 14.36 -3.47
C GLY A 77 5.24 13.82 -4.21
N ILE A 78 4.17 14.62 -4.32
CA ILE A 78 2.97 14.28 -5.10
C ILE A 78 3.31 14.11 -6.59
N THR A 79 4.11 15.02 -7.16
CA THR A 79 4.50 14.94 -8.58
C THR A 79 5.38 13.73 -8.86
N LEU A 80 6.29 13.38 -7.96
CA LEU A 80 7.13 12.19 -8.11
C LEU A 80 6.28 10.93 -8.13
N GLU A 81 5.36 10.78 -7.18
CA GLU A 81 4.46 9.64 -7.11
C GLU A 81 3.61 9.50 -8.38
N GLY A 82 3.07 10.61 -8.90
CA GLY A 82 2.32 10.62 -10.15
C GLY A 82 3.16 10.22 -11.37
N ILE A 83 4.39 10.71 -11.48
CA ILE A 83 5.30 10.35 -12.57
C ILE A 83 5.66 8.86 -12.49
N LEU A 84 6.01 8.36 -11.31
CA LEU A 84 6.35 6.95 -11.10
C LEU A 84 5.16 6.03 -11.41
N ALA A 85 3.94 6.41 -10.99
CA ALA A 85 2.73 5.68 -11.31
C ALA A 85 2.51 5.56 -12.83
N ILE A 86 2.67 6.66 -13.57
CA ILE A 86 2.54 6.65 -15.04
C ILE A 86 3.62 5.77 -15.69
N LEU A 87 4.87 5.91 -15.26
CA LEU A 87 6.00 5.15 -15.81
C LEU A 87 5.83 3.64 -15.61
N ILE A 88 5.37 3.22 -14.43
CA ILE A 88 5.14 1.81 -14.12
C ILE A 88 3.91 1.27 -14.85
N TYR A 89 2.88 2.11 -15.04
CA TYR A 89 1.64 1.73 -15.72
C TYR A 89 1.80 1.52 -17.22
N LEU A 90 2.54 2.41 -17.92
CA LEU A 90 2.65 2.41 -19.39
C LEU A 90 3.01 1.05 -20.02
N PRO A 91 4.01 0.29 -19.53
CA PRO A 91 4.39 -0.99 -20.12
C PRO A 91 3.67 -2.20 -19.50
N SER A 92 2.84 -2.03 -18.47
CA SER A 92 2.44 -3.12 -17.56
C SER A 92 0.95 -3.46 -17.62
N ASN A 93 0.63 -4.76 -17.61
CA ASN A 93 -0.73 -5.25 -17.36
C ASN A 93 -1.05 -5.29 -15.86
N ILE A 94 -2.34 -5.26 -15.51
CA ILE A 94 -2.80 -5.23 -14.11
C ILE A 94 -2.30 -6.43 -13.29
N GLU A 95 -2.25 -7.62 -13.88
CA GLU A 95 -1.77 -8.84 -13.22
C GLU A 95 -0.28 -8.73 -12.84
N ASN A 96 0.53 -8.26 -13.79
CA ASN A 96 1.97 -8.05 -13.56
C ASN A 96 2.19 -6.96 -12.49
N LEU A 97 1.38 -5.90 -12.51
CA LEU A 97 1.48 -4.82 -11.53
C LEU A 97 1.14 -5.29 -10.12
N ILE A 98 0.07 -6.09 -9.97
CA ILE A 98 -0.33 -6.68 -8.70
C ILE A 98 0.76 -7.62 -8.18
N ASN A 99 1.32 -8.47 -9.04
CA ASN A 99 2.37 -9.41 -8.65
C ASN A 99 3.64 -8.68 -8.21
N PHE A 100 4.07 -7.67 -8.96
CA PHE A 100 5.23 -6.84 -8.63
C PHE A 100 5.04 -6.12 -7.29
N PHE A 101 3.92 -5.42 -7.11
CA PHE A 101 3.59 -4.72 -5.87
C PHE A 101 3.55 -5.69 -4.68
N SER A 102 2.87 -6.82 -4.83
CA SER A 102 2.71 -7.80 -3.77
C SER A 102 4.05 -8.38 -3.34
N PHE A 103 4.87 -8.82 -4.29
CA PHE A 103 6.19 -9.36 -4.00
C PHE A 103 7.06 -8.34 -3.25
N SER A 104 7.10 -7.09 -3.73
CA SER A 104 7.86 -6.02 -3.09
C SER A 104 7.36 -5.74 -1.66
N ALA A 105 6.05 -5.61 -1.47
CA ALA A 105 5.45 -5.35 -0.16
C ALA A 105 5.77 -6.45 0.86
N TRP A 106 5.67 -7.72 0.46
CA TRP A 106 5.96 -8.86 1.33
C TRP A 106 7.42 -8.91 1.80
N ILE A 107 8.37 -8.46 0.96
CA ILE A 107 9.78 -8.34 1.37
C ILE A 107 9.92 -7.33 2.51
N PHE A 108 9.35 -6.12 2.36
CA PHE A 108 9.44 -5.09 3.40
C PHE A 108 8.66 -5.47 4.66
N TYR A 109 7.51 -6.15 4.54
CA TYR A 109 6.82 -6.72 5.70
C TYR A 109 7.68 -7.76 6.42
N GLY A 110 8.39 -8.62 5.68
CA GLY A 110 9.39 -9.54 6.23
C GLY A 110 10.50 -8.80 6.98
N PHE A 111 11.09 -7.76 6.37
CA PHE A 111 12.15 -6.97 7.01
C PHE A 111 11.68 -6.25 8.27
N THR A 112 10.48 -5.69 8.29
CA THR A 112 9.94 -5.05 9.51
C THR A 112 9.71 -6.07 10.63
N PHE A 113 9.27 -7.29 10.30
CA PHE A 113 9.12 -8.38 11.27
C PHE A 113 10.48 -8.80 11.85
N VAL A 114 11.49 -9.00 11.00
CA VAL A 114 12.86 -9.34 11.41
C VAL A 114 13.45 -8.20 12.25
N ALA A 115 13.33 -6.94 11.81
CA ALA A 115 13.80 -5.78 12.55
C ALA A 115 13.15 -5.69 13.94
N ARG A 116 11.85 -5.96 14.04
CA ARG A 116 11.13 -6.01 15.33
C ARG A 116 11.69 -7.09 16.25
N PHE A 117 12.06 -8.24 15.70
CA PHE A 117 12.69 -9.35 16.43
C PHE A 117 14.10 -8.96 16.89
N CYS A 118 14.96 -8.49 15.99
CA CYS A 118 16.32 -8.04 16.30
C CYS A 118 16.34 -6.93 17.37
N CYS A 119 15.44 -5.94 17.27
CA CYS A 119 15.31 -4.87 18.26
C CYS A 119 14.96 -5.40 19.67
N LYS A 120 14.27 -6.54 19.81
CA LYS A 120 14.05 -7.15 21.15
C LYS A 120 15.36 -7.63 21.78
N PHE A 121 16.31 -8.10 20.98
CA PHE A 121 17.60 -8.57 21.48
C PHE A 121 18.57 -7.41 21.72
N THR A 122 18.67 -6.47 20.78
CA THR A 122 19.64 -5.37 20.86
C THR A 122 19.19 -4.25 21.80
N LYS A 123 17.89 -3.91 21.83
CA LYS A 123 17.36 -2.77 22.61
C LYS A 123 16.28 -3.21 23.60
N ARG A 124 16.64 -4.12 24.51
CA ARG A 124 15.72 -4.75 25.47
C ARG A 124 15.12 -3.80 26.52
N ASN A 125 15.78 -2.69 26.83
CA ASN A 125 15.40 -1.73 27.89
C ASN A 125 14.65 -0.48 27.38
N ILE A 126 14.15 -0.47 26.15
CA ILE A 126 13.25 0.61 25.72
C ILE A 126 11.88 0.32 26.33
N GLU A 127 11.30 1.29 27.02
CA GLU A 127 9.95 1.20 27.56
C GLU A 127 8.95 0.99 26.41
N GLN A 128 8.25 -0.15 26.42
CA GLN A 128 7.25 -0.48 25.41
C GLN A 128 5.86 -0.32 26.03
N VAL A 129 5.13 0.69 25.57
CA VAL A 129 3.73 0.92 26.00
C VAL A 129 2.83 -0.27 25.63
N ILE A 130 3.06 -0.87 24.45
CA ILE A 130 2.34 -2.06 23.98
C ILE A 130 3.34 -3.16 23.66
N SER A 131 3.28 -4.25 24.42
CA SER A 131 4.10 -5.43 24.18
C SER A 131 3.25 -6.56 23.63
N VAL A 132 3.57 -7.01 22.41
CA VAL A 132 2.99 -8.22 21.85
C VAL A 132 3.76 -9.42 22.38
N ARG A 133 3.03 -10.33 23.03
CA ARG A 133 3.57 -11.60 23.51
C ARG A 133 3.89 -12.48 22.32
N VAL A 134 5.16 -12.49 21.94
CA VAL A 134 5.72 -13.54 21.08
C VAL A 134 5.97 -14.72 22.01
N GLU A 135 5.35 -15.86 21.70
CA GLU A 135 5.45 -17.10 22.49
C GLU A 135 6.87 -17.68 22.39
N SER A 136 7.80 -17.00 23.05
CA SER A 136 9.24 -17.26 23.06
C SER A 136 9.63 -18.50 23.85
N ARG A 137 8.65 -19.27 24.37
CA ARG A 137 8.90 -20.56 25.05
C ARG A 137 9.45 -21.60 24.08
N LEU A 138 8.88 -21.72 22.89
CA LEU A 138 9.32 -22.69 21.86
C LEU A 138 10.70 -22.36 21.27
N LEU A 139 11.08 -21.07 21.22
CA LEU A 139 12.38 -20.65 20.71
C LEU A 139 13.51 -20.79 21.74
N ARG A 140 13.19 -20.76 23.05
CA ARG A 140 14.18 -20.98 24.11
C ARG A 140 14.56 -22.45 24.31
N GLU A 141 13.68 -23.38 23.95
CA GLU A 141 13.98 -24.82 23.96
C GLU A 141 14.84 -25.27 22.77
N LYS A 142 14.76 -24.60 21.61
CA LYS A 142 15.53 -24.97 20.41
C LYS A 142 16.92 -24.33 20.30
N ILE A 143 17.26 -23.39 21.18
CA ILE A 143 18.56 -22.67 21.19
C ILE A 143 19.46 -23.15 22.35
N LYS A 144 19.05 -24.20 23.07
CA LYS A 144 19.91 -24.99 23.97
C LYS A 144 20.15 -26.35 23.35
#